data_AF-A0A8H6DQD8-F1
#
_entry.id   AF-A0A8H6DQD8-F1
#
_cell.length_a   1.000
_cell.length_b   1.000
_cell.length_c   1.000
_cell.angle_alpha   90.00
_cell.angle_beta   90.00
_cell.angle_gamma   90.00
#
_symmetry.space_group_name_H-M   'P 1'
#
loop_
_entity.id
_entity.type
_entity.pdbx_description
1 polymer ?
#
loop_
_entity_poly.entity_id
_entity_poly.type
_entity_poly.pdbx_seq_one_letter_code
_entity_poly.pdbx_strand_id
1 'polypeptide(L)'
;MPQPYPIVNALPRKKLPLWYERVYRVVAVREIESEGRRSSYGPYPEDFDEDISELESESSGACHCASDTSECECDLDERDFTDDDSVYAGSDAEWYPEYKEMREERKRQLVELRKDHERAIEYHKAREDEVEREWAKLKRNNTRGIQDQRLNLELAHFNIYSSDFARCQDIEYDHRTSYIEFYWPDELGERINKQTMGHIYIDPNITPSLEVFEAPEYAGQPSVDIGVEGSDENISVTFINQHLLKMAVPRSIACPLPPPPNTPELFEFVGISRHFKNKRTNQEKQEREEAEAKRRKQRDNSPRESWFEMNHPMGSWAQSSW
;
A
#
# COMPACT_ATOMS: atom_id res chain seq x y z
N MET A 1 -21.76 -12.84 -75.87
CA MET A 1 -20.83 -13.38 -74.85
C MET A 1 -20.39 -12.22 -73.96
N PRO A 2 -21.02 -11.98 -72.80
CA PRO A 2 -20.55 -10.98 -71.85
C PRO A 2 -19.41 -11.57 -71.01
N GLN A 3 -18.34 -10.78 -70.85
CA GLN A 3 -17.17 -11.09 -70.01
C GLN A 3 -17.59 -11.12 -68.53
N PRO A 4 -17.11 -12.09 -67.73
CA PRO A 4 -17.37 -12.11 -66.30
C PRO A 4 -16.54 -11.03 -65.59
N TYR A 5 -17.20 -10.21 -64.77
CA TYR A 5 -16.55 -9.29 -63.85
C TYR A 5 -15.65 -10.06 -62.88
N PRO A 6 -14.47 -9.53 -62.50
CA PRO A 6 -13.66 -10.17 -61.48
C PRO A 6 -14.42 -10.12 -60.15
N ILE A 7 -14.69 -11.30 -59.60
CA ILE A 7 -15.10 -11.47 -58.20
C ILE A 7 -13.96 -10.90 -57.36
N VAL A 8 -14.16 -9.72 -56.80
CA VAL A 8 -13.30 -9.20 -55.75
C VAL A 8 -13.47 -10.15 -54.58
N ASN A 9 -12.51 -11.05 -54.41
CA ASN A 9 -12.40 -11.91 -53.24
C ASN A 9 -12.42 -11.00 -52.02
N ALA A 10 -13.54 -11.00 -51.30
CA ALA A 10 -13.61 -10.39 -49.99
C ALA A 10 -12.58 -11.10 -49.12
N LEU A 11 -11.50 -10.40 -48.78
CA LEU A 11 -10.53 -10.86 -47.80
C LEU A 11 -11.30 -11.30 -46.55
N PRO A 12 -10.98 -12.46 -45.96
CA PRO A 12 -11.64 -12.90 -44.73
C PRO A 12 -11.45 -11.81 -43.69
N ARG A 13 -12.57 -11.25 -43.19
CA ARG A 13 -12.55 -10.40 -42.00
C ARG A 13 -11.97 -11.26 -40.87
N LYS A 14 -10.67 -11.08 -40.57
CA LYS A 14 -10.09 -11.66 -39.37
C LYS A 14 -10.92 -11.15 -38.20
N LYS A 15 -11.40 -12.08 -37.36
CA LYS A 15 -12.15 -11.74 -36.16
C LYS A 15 -11.26 -10.85 -35.29
N LEU A 16 -11.81 -9.74 -34.82
CA LEU A 16 -11.13 -8.89 -33.87
C LEU A 16 -10.85 -9.67 -32.58
N PRO A 17 -9.80 -9.30 -31.82
CA PRO A 17 -9.64 -9.80 -30.47
C PRO A 17 -10.88 -9.52 -29.63
N LEU A 18 -11.29 -10.49 -28.80
CA LEU A 18 -12.50 -10.37 -27.98
C LEU A 18 -12.46 -9.17 -27.02
N TRP A 19 -11.26 -8.82 -26.52
CA TRP A 19 -11.03 -7.64 -25.69
C TRP A 19 -11.45 -6.35 -26.41
N TYR A 20 -11.05 -6.21 -27.67
CA TYR A 20 -11.33 -5.02 -28.46
C TYR A 20 -12.82 -4.91 -28.78
N GLU A 21 -13.47 -6.03 -29.14
CA GLU A 21 -14.92 -6.05 -29.37
C GLU A 21 -15.74 -5.70 -28.12
N ARG A 22 -15.24 -5.99 -26.92
CA ARG A 22 -15.93 -5.64 -25.67
C ARG A 22 -15.76 -4.16 -25.35
N VAL A 23 -14.54 -3.66 -25.31
CA VAL A 23 -14.24 -2.24 -25.04
C VAL A 23 -14.98 -1.35 -26.03
N TYR A 24 -14.96 -1.71 -27.32
CA TYR A 24 -15.69 -0.99 -28.36
C TYR A 24 -17.21 -0.96 -28.10
N ARG A 25 -17.79 -2.06 -27.63
CA ARG A 25 -19.22 -2.12 -27.25
C ARG A 25 -19.53 -1.22 -26.06
N VAL A 26 -18.67 -1.19 -25.04
CA VAL A 26 -18.84 -0.35 -23.86
C VAL A 26 -18.83 1.13 -24.26
N VAL A 27 -17.87 1.55 -25.08
CA VAL A 27 -17.79 2.91 -25.62
C VAL A 27 -19.04 3.24 -26.45
N ALA A 28 -19.45 2.36 -27.35
CA ALA A 28 -20.63 2.57 -28.19
C ALA A 28 -21.93 2.70 -27.38
N VAL A 29 -22.10 1.91 -26.31
CA VAL A 29 -23.26 2.03 -25.41
C VAL A 29 -23.28 3.39 -24.71
N ARG A 30 -22.13 3.85 -24.19
CA ARG A 30 -22.03 5.17 -23.55
C ARG A 30 -22.37 6.31 -24.49
N GLU A 31 -21.96 6.23 -25.76
CA GLU A 31 -22.30 7.23 -26.77
C GLU A 31 -23.81 7.28 -27.09
N ILE A 32 -24.49 6.13 -27.00
CA ILE A 32 -25.95 6.05 -27.19
C ILE A 32 -26.69 6.64 -25.98
N GLU A 33 -26.22 6.33 -24.76
CA GLU A 33 -26.82 6.81 -23.51
C GLU A 33 -26.63 8.32 -23.30
N SER A 34 -25.61 8.94 -23.90
CA SER A 34 -25.37 10.39 -23.82
C SER A 34 -26.26 11.25 -24.75
N GLU A 35 -27.43 10.74 -25.17
CA GLU A 35 -28.43 11.40 -26.04
C GLU A 35 -27.83 12.01 -27.34
N GLY A 36 -26.80 11.39 -27.91
CA GLY A 36 -26.17 11.87 -29.14
C GLY A 36 -25.40 13.18 -28.99
N ARG A 37 -25.21 13.71 -27.77
CA ARG A 37 -24.00 14.52 -27.53
C ARG A 37 -22.86 13.53 -27.70
N ARG A 38 -22.04 13.71 -28.75
CA ARG A 38 -20.75 13.03 -28.89
C ARG A 38 -20.01 13.21 -27.57
N SER A 39 -20.12 12.22 -26.69
CA SER A 39 -19.28 12.10 -25.54
C SER A 39 -17.92 11.79 -26.14
N SER A 40 -17.01 12.77 -26.22
CA SER A 40 -15.68 12.56 -26.82
C SER A 40 -14.78 11.70 -25.93
N TYR A 41 -15.37 10.91 -25.04
CA TYR A 41 -14.67 10.11 -24.07
C TYR A 41 -14.57 8.72 -24.69
N GLY A 42 -13.38 8.38 -25.17
CA GLY A 42 -13.02 7.02 -25.53
C GLY A 42 -13.08 6.09 -24.31
N PRO A 43 -12.49 4.89 -24.39
CA PRO A 43 -12.52 3.95 -23.29
C PRO A 43 -11.82 4.54 -22.05
N TYR A 44 -12.33 4.20 -20.87
CA TYR A 44 -11.62 4.44 -19.62
C TYR A 44 -10.67 3.28 -19.33
N PRO A 45 -9.61 3.50 -18.52
CA PRO A 45 -8.70 2.44 -18.13
C PRO A 45 -9.42 1.22 -17.53
N GLU A 46 -10.49 1.43 -16.75
CA GLU A 46 -11.23 0.38 -16.07
C GLU A 46 -12.01 -0.53 -17.05
N ASP A 47 -12.26 -0.06 -18.29
CA ASP A 47 -12.93 -0.87 -19.32
C ASP A 47 -12.10 -2.07 -19.77
N PHE A 48 -10.79 -2.04 -19.50
CA PHE A 48 -9.86 -3.10 -19.85
C PHE A 48 -9.69 -4.13 -18.72
N ASP A 49 -10.19 -3.88 -17.50
CA ASP A 49 -9.89 -4.70 -16.31
C ASP A 49 -10.48 -6.10 -16.38
N GLU A 50 -11.68 -6.22 -16.96
CA GLU A 50 -12.32 -7.51 -17.20
C GLU A 50 -11.43 -8.42 -18.08
N ASP A 51 -10.68 -7.85 -19.04
CA ASP A 51 -9.83 -8.63 -19.98
C ASP A 51 -8.49 -8.98 -19.36
N ILE A 52 -7.99 -8.08 -18.52
CA ILE A 52 -6.68 -8.23 -17.90
C ILE A 52 -6.76 -9.29 -16.80
N SER A 53 -7.86 -9.32 -16.06
CA SER A 53 -8.13 -10.32 -15.01
C SER A 53 -8.19 -11.76 -15.54
N GLU A 54 -8.75 -11.97 -16.75
CA GLU A 54 -8.85 -13.29 -17.37
C GLU A 54 -7.48 -13.86 -17.77
N LEU A 55 -6.58 -13.04 -18.31
CA LEU A 55 -5.25 -13.48 -18.77
C LEU A 55 -4.28 -13.82 -17.63
N GLU A 56 -4.40 -13.16 -16.49
CA GLU A 56 -3.56 -13.50 -15.32
C GLU A 56 -3.99 -14.82 -14.67
N SER A 57 -5.29 -15.16 -14.75
CA SER A 57 -5.79 -16.45 -14.27
C SER A 57 -5.32 -17.63 -15.14
N GLU A 58 -5.22 -17.44 -16.45
CA GLU A 58 -4.70 -18.47 -17.37
C GLU A 58 -3.16 -18.59 -17.33
N SER A 59 -2.44 -17.48 -17.06
CA SER A 59 -0.99 -17.47 -16.83
C SER A 59 -0.58 -18.14 -15.51
N SER A 60 -1.48 -18.23 -14.53
CA SER A 60 -1.26 -19.00 -13.29
C SER A 60 -1.31 -20.52 -13.48
N GLY A 61 -1.63 -20.99 -14.69
CA GLY A 61 -1.61 -22.39 -15.09
C GLY A 61 -0.19 -22.95 -15.27
N ALA A 62 0.41 -23.40 -14.16
CA ALA A 62 1.56 -24.31 -14.05
C ALA A 62 3.01 -23.72 -14.13
N CYS A 63 3.46 -23.04 -13.06
CA CYS A 63 4.83 -23.30 -12.56
C CYS A 63 4.77 -24.61 -11.77
N HIS A 64 5.11 -25.72 -12.42
CA HIS A 64 5.42 -26.94 -11.71
C HIS A 64 6.85 -26.84 -11.21
N CYS A 65 7.03 -26.13 -10.12
CA CYS A 65 8.33 -25.93 -9.52
C CYS A 65 8.68 -27.19 -8.69
N ALA A 66 9.29 -28.17 -9.36
CA ALA A 66 9.79 -29.39 -8.76
C ALA A 66 11.31 -29.27 -8.52
N SER A 67 11.67 -29.34 -7.24
CA SER A 67 13.03 -29.51 -6.67
C SER A 67 13.71 -28.25 -6.14
N ASP A 68 14.13 -28.37 -4.88
CA ASP A 68 15.02 -27.48 -4.13
C ASP A 68 16.32 -27.19 -4.91
N THR A 69 16.80 -25.95 -4.76
CA THR A 69 18.13 -25.41 -5.17
C THR A 69 18.25 -24.58 -6.47
N SER A 70 17.24 -23.82 -6.88
CA SER A 70 17.50 -22.60 -7.68
C SER A 70 16.48 -21.52 -7.39
N GLU A 71 16.95 -20.30 -7.20
CA GLU A 71 16.15 -19.08 -7.10
C GLU A 71 15.21 -19.01 -8.31
N CYS A 72 13.90 -19.23 -8.07
CA CYS A 72 12.89 -18.98 -9.09
C CYS A 72 12.75 -17.46 -9.26
N GLU A 73 13.54 -16.90 -10.17
CA GLU A 73 13.16 -15.66 -10.86
C GLU A 73 11.93 -16.00 -11.71
N CYS A 74 10.76 -15.78 -11.12
CA CYS A 74 9.55 -15.55 -11.90
C CYS A 74 9.69 -14.16 -12.53
N ASP A 75 10.64 -14.03 -13.44
CA ASP A 75 10.69 -12.89 -14.33
C ASP A 75 9.39 -12.93 -15.12
N LEU A 76 8.50 -11.99 -14.81
CA LEU A 76 7.51 -11.49 -15.75
C LEU A 76 8.31 -10.89 -16.90
N ASP A 77 8.92 -11.77 -17.70
CA ASP A 77 9.65 -11.40 -18.89
C ASP A 77 8.64 -10.61 -19.74
N GLU A 78 8.95 -9.35 -20.00
CA GLU A 78 8.24 -8.42 -20.90
C GLU A 78 8.24 -8.92 -22.37
N ARG A 79 8.39 -10.23 -22.57
CA ARG A 79 8.77 -10.88 -23.82
C ARG A 79 7.78 -12.00 -24.17
N ASP A 80 6.49 -11.69 -24.17
CA ASP A 80 5.55 -12.37 -25.08
C ASP A 80 4.27 -11.56 -25.40
N PHE A 81 4.42 -10.27 -25.71
CA PHE A 81 3.30 -9.44 -26.20
C PHE A 81 3.38 -9.14 -27.71
N THR A 82 4.18 -9.88 -28.46
CA THR A 82 4.17 -9.79 -29.93
C THR A 82 3.13 -10.73 -30.50
N ASP A 83 1.86 -10.37 -30.30
CA ASP A 83 0.78 -10.91 -31.12
C ASP A 83 0.99 -10.40 -32.56
N ASP A 84 1.11 -11.31 -33.52
CA ASP A 84 1.46 -11.08 -34.93
C ASP A 84 0.48 -10.08 -35.60
N ASP A 85 0.87 -8.79 -35.60
CA ASP A 85 0.08 -7.66 -36.08
C ASP A 85 0.01 -7.66 -37.62
N SER A 86 -0.95 -8.39 -38.18
CA SER A 86 -1.42 -8.11 -39.55
C SER A 86 -2.39 -6.94 -39.53
N VAL A 87 -2.07 -5.87 -40.26
CA VAL A 87 -2.86 -4.63 -40.43
C VAL A 87 -4.38 -4.89 -40.49
N TYR A 88 -5.08 -4.60 -39.39
CA TYR A 88 -6.53 -4.58 -39.35
C TYR A 88 -7.04 -3.41 -40.22
N ALA A 89 -7.96 -3.68 -41.14
CA ALA A 89 -8.43 -2.73 -42.17
C ALA A 89 -9.94 -2.43 -42.05
N GLY A 90 -10.49 -2.54 -40.84
CA GLY A 90 -11.88 -2.18 -40.53
C GLY A 90 -12.14 -0.67 -40.51
N SER A 91 -13.41 -0.27 -40.43
CA SER A 91 -13.83 1.15 -40.37
C SER A 91 -13.40 1.87 -39.09
N ASP A 92 -13.13 1.10 -38.04
CA ASP A 92 -12.64 1.47 -36.72
C ASP A 92 -11.14 1.20 -36.55
N ALA A 93 -10.44 0.78 -37.62
CA ALA A 93 -9.02 0.43 -37.57
C ALA A 93 -8.11 1.57 -37.10
N GLU A 94 -8.56 2.81 -37.19
CA GLU A 94 -7.85 3.98 -36.65
C GLU A 94 -7.74 3.95 -35.11
N TRP A 95 -8.72 3.36 -34.41
CA TRP A 95 -8.78 3.30 -32.94
C TRP A 95 -8.08 2.07 -32.37
N TYR A 96 -7.88 1.02 -33.18
CA TYR A 96 -7.31 -0.25 -32.71
C TYR A 96 -5.90 -0.12 -32.10
N PRO A 97 -4.94 0.61 -32.73
CA PRO A 97 -3.61 0.79 -32.13
C PRO A 97 -3.65 1.55 -30.80
N GLU A 98 -4.50 2.58 -30.71
CA GLU A 98 -4.66 3.40 -29.49
C GLU A 98 -5.23 2.56 -28.35
N TYR A 99 -6.29 1.78 -28.58
CA TYR A 99 -6.88 0.94 -27.53
C TYR A 99 -5.94 -0.20 -27.12
N LYS A 100 -5.12 -0.70 -28.05
CA LYS A 100 -4.07 -1.67 -27.74
C LYS A 100 -3.02 -1.06 -26.80
N GLU A 101 -2.57 0.16 -27.06
CA GLU A 101 -1.63 0.87 -26.18
C GLU A 101 -2.25 1.16 -24.80
N MET A 102 -3.49 1.63 -24.74
CA MET A 102 -4.20 1.86 -23.47
C MET A 102 -4.35 0.59 -22.64
N ARG A 103 -4.61 -0.55 -23.29
CA ARG A 103 -4.69 -1.86 -22.64
C ARG A 103 -3.34 -2.30 -22.06
N GLU A 104 -2.27 -2.19 -22.83
CA GLU A 104 -0.92 -2.54 -22.34
C GLU A 104 -0.47 -1.61 -21.21
N GLU A 105 -0.82 -0.33 -21.29
CA GLU A 105 -0.58 0.62 -20.21
C GLU A 105 -1.36 0.25 -18.94
N ARG A 106 -2.65 -0.09 -19.07
CA ARG A 106 -3.47 -0.52 -17.92
C ARG A 106 -2.94 -1.78 -17.27
N LYS A 107 -2.44 -2.75 -18.04
CA LYS A 107 -1.75 -3.93 -17.48
C LYS A 107 -0.54 -3.55 -16.63
N ARG A 108 0.32 -2.66 -17.14
CA ARG A 108 1.49 -2.19 -16.39
C ARG A 108 1.10 -1.51 -15.09
N GLN A 109 0.06 -0.67 -15.14
CA GLN A 109 -0.49 0.00 -13.96
C GLN A 109 -1.01 -0.99 -12.93
N LEU A 110 -1.79 -1.99 -13.32
CA LEU A 110 -2.32 -3.01 -12.40
C LEU A 110 -1.21 -3.84 -11.75
N VAL A 111 -0.14 -4.16 -12.48
CA VAL A 111 1.03 -4.85 -11.92
C VAL A 111 1.74 -3.96 -10.90
N GLU A 112 1.93 -2.67 -11.19
CA GLU A 112 2.55 -1.73 -10.25
C GLU A 112 1.69 -1.54 -9.00
N LEU A 113 0.39 -1.34 -9.17
CA LEU A 113 -0.57 -1.22 -8.08
C LEU A 113 -0.59 -2.48 -7.19
N ARG A 114 -0.53 -3.69 -7.77
CA ARG A 114 -0.42 -4.93 -6.99
C ARG A 114 0.88 -4.99 -6.19
N LYS A 115 2.00 -4.57 -6.78
CA LYS A 115 3.29 -4.47 -6.08
C LYS A 115 3.21 -3.47 -4.93
N ASP A 116 2.57 -2.32 -5.14
CA ASP A 116 2.36 -1.30 -4.11
C ASP A 116 1.49 -1.81 -2.97
N HIS A 117 0.41 -2.51 -3.30
CA HIS A 117 -0.48 -3.12 -2.35
C HIS A 117 0.24 -4.20 -1.49
N GLU A 118 1.02 -5.08 -2.12
CA GLU A 118 1.83 -6.08 -1.38
C GLU A 118 2.85 -5.38 -0.47
N ARG A 119 3.52 -4.32 -0.96
CA ARG A 119 4.43 -3.50 -0.14
C ARG A 119 3.72 -2.87 1.06
N ALA A 120 2.47 -2.42 0.89
CA ALA A 120 1.66 -1.88 1.97
C ALA A 120 1.31 -2.95 3.02
N ILE A 121 0.92 -4.15 2.58
CA ILE A 121 0.65 -5.30 3.46
C ILE A 121 1.91 -5.66 4.27
N GLU A 122 3.06 -5.77 3.61
CA GLU A 122 4.34 -6.04 4.27
C GLU A 122 4.71 -4.94 5.27
N TYR A 123 4.47 -3.67 4.91
CA TYR A 123 4.70 -2.54 5.81
C TYR A 123 3.85 -2.64 7.07
N HIS A 124 2.56 -2.97 6.94
CA HIS A 124 1.65 -3.19 8.07
C HIS A 124 2.14 -4.35 8.94
N LYS A 125 2.47 -5.49 8.31
CA LYS A 125 2.97 -6.69 9.00
C LYS A 125 4.25 -6.41 9.80
N ALA A 126 5.18 -5.62 9.23
CA ALA A 126 6.39 -5.24 9.94
C ALA A 126 6.12 -4.40 11.21
N ARG A 127 5.05 -3.61 11.23
CA ARG A 127 4.60 -2.85 12.41
C ARG A 127 3.91 -3.74 13.43
N GLU A 128 3.10 -4.70 12.98
CA GLU A 128 2.53 -5.74 13.84
C GLU A 128 3.62 -6.51 14.58
N ASP A 129 4.63 -6.98 13.85
CA ASP A 129 5.76 -7.70 14.42
C ASP A 129 6.56 -6.84 15.42
N GLU A 130 6.69 -5.54 15.18
CA GLU A 130 7.32 -4.60 16.12
C GLU A 130 6.56 -4.53 17.44
N VAL A 131 5.25 -4.34 17.38
CA VAL A 131 4.40 -4.24 18.57
C VAL A 131 4.32 -5.58 19.30
N GLU A 132 4.24 -6.70 18.58
CA GLU A 132 4.19 -8.03 19.17
C GLU A 132 5.50 -8.37 19.92
N ARG A 133 6.66 -7.96 19.39
CA ARG A 133 7.94 -8.11 20.11
C ARG A 133 7.95 -7.35 21.42
N GLU A 134 7.45 -6.12 21.45
CA GLU A 134 7.37 -5.32 22.69
C GLU A 134 6.34 -5.90 23.66
N TRP A 135 5.20 -6.37 23.16
CA TRP A 135 4.18 -7.04 23.96
C TRP A 135 4.71 -8.33 24.62
N ALA A 136 5.45 -9.14 23.86
CA ALA A 136 6.08 -10.35 24.37
C ALA A 136 7.13 -10.05 25.46
N LYS A 137 7.91 -8.97 25.31
CA LYS A 137 8.84 -8.49 26.36
C LYS A 137 8.08 -8.09 27.62
N LEU A 138 6.98 -7.35 27.47
CA LEU A 138 6.15 -6.93 28.59
C LEU A 138 5.57 -8.14 29.33
N LYS A 139 5.01 -9.13 28.63
CA LYS A 139 4.50 -10.37 29.26
C LYS A 139 5.57 -11.14 30.05
N ARG A 140 6.81 -11.20 29.56
CA ARG A 140 7.95 -11.82 30.27
C ARG A 140 8.42 -11.01 31.48
N ASN A 141 8.29 -9.69 31.44
CA ASN A 141 8.68 -8.81 32.55
C ASN A 141 7.58 -8.72 33.62
N ASN A 142 6.31 -8.83 33.25
CA ASN A 142 5.18 -8.80 34.18
C ASN A 142 5.20 -9.99 35.16
N THR A 143 5.86 -11.09 34.79
CA THR A 143 6.14 -12.23 35.70
C THR A 143 7.17 -11.89 36.79
N ARG A 144 7.82 -10.71 36.74
CA ARG A 144 8.84 -10.24 37.69
C ARG A 144 8.41 -9.01 38.51
N GLY A 145 7.16 -8.57 38.41
CA GLY A 145 6.65 -7.37 39.07
C GLY A 145 6.45 -6.24 38.07
N ILE A 146 5.23 -5.72 38.04
CA ILE A 146 4.67 -4.79 37.05
C ILE A 146 5.52 -3.50 36.96
N GLN A 147 5.90 -3.10 35.75
CA GLN A 147 6.29 -1.71 35.51
C GLN A 147 5.00 -0.90 35.38
N ASP A 148 4.62 -0.21 36.47
CA ASP A 148 3.50 0.72 36.54
C ASP A 148 3.78 1.97 35.68
N GLN A 149 3.74 1.83 34.36
CA GLN A 149 3.76 2.97 33.46
C GLN A 149 2.36 3.58 33.43
N ARG A 150 2.20 4.68 34.16
CA ARG A 150 0.98 5.48 34.15
C ARG A 150 0.70 5.98 32.74
N LEU A 151 -0.51 5.74 32.24
CA LEU A 151 -0.90 6.20 30.91
C LEU A 151 -1.26 7.68 30.97
N ASN A 152 -0.83 8.41 29.95
CA ASN A 152 -1.31 9.75 29.64
C ASN A 152 -1.92 9.74 28.22
N LEU A 153 -3.25 9.78 28.15
CA LEU A 153 -3.97 9.83 26.88
C LEU A 153 -4.35 11.25 26.43
N GLU A 154 -3.83 12.28 27.09
CA GLU A 154 -4.05 13.67 26.68
C GLU A 154 -3.48 13.90 25.27
N LEU A 155 -4.38 14.06 24.30
CA LEU A 155 -4.06 14.24 22.87
C LEU A 155 -3.22 13.09 22.29
N ALA A 156 -3.48 11.87 22.73
CA ALA A 156 -2.72 10.73 22.28
C ALA A 156 -3.15 10.30 20.87
N HIS A 157 -2.22 10.41 19.93
CA HIS A 157 -2.41 10.03 18.52
C HIS A 157 -1.57 8.80 18.20
N PHE A 158 -2.22 7.72 17.75
CA PHE A 158 -1.58 6.49 17.32
C PHE A 158 -1.90 6.20 15.86
N ASN A 159 -0.88 6.01 15.04
CA ASN A 159 -1.07 5.44 13.72
C ASN A 159 -1.39 3.95 13.90
N ILE A 160 -2.44 3.46 13.27
CA ILE A 160 -2.88 2.07 13.38
C ILE A 160 -2.52 1.27 12.12
N TYR A 161 -2.19 0.01 12.33
CA TYR A 161 -1.72 -0.90 11.29
C TYR A 161 -2.41 -2.25 11.45
N SER A 162 -2.94 -2.77 10.36
CA SER A 162 -3.43 -4.14 10.25
C SER A 162 -3.14 -4.68 8.85
N SER A 163 -2.41 -5.79 8.75
CA SER A 163 -2.07 -6.45 7.49
C SER A 163 -3.29 -7.18 6.91
N ASP A 164 -4.13 -7.73 7.77
CA ASP A 164 -5.40 -8.35 7.38
C ASP A 164 -6.38 -7.31 6.81
N PHE A 165 -6.47 -6.14 7.44
CA PHE A 165 -7.26 -5.03 6.91
C PHE A 165 -6.71 -4.53 5.58
N ALA A 166 -5.38 -4.37 5.47
CA ALA A 166 -4.74 -3.93 4.23
C ALA A 166 -5.08 -4.83 3.03
N ARG A 167 -5.12 -6.16 3.22
CA ARG A 167 -5.55 -7.11 2.17
C ARG A 167 -6.98 -6.94 1.69
N CYS A 168 -7.85 -6.38 2.53
CA CYS A 168 -9.25 -6.17 2.20
C CYS A 168 -9.51 -4.83 1.53
N GLN A 169 -8.50 -3.93 1.52
CA GLN A 169 -8.63 -2.63 0.86
C GLN A 169 -8.51 -2.78 -0.65
N ASP A 170 -9.24 -1.92 -1.35
CA ASP A 170 -9.10 -1.78 -2.79
C ASP A 170 -7.67 -1.32 -3.12
N ILE A 171 -7.09 -2.01 -4.12
CA ILE A 171 -5.72 -1.79 -4.60
C ILE A 171 -5.57 -0.40 -5.22
N GLU A 172 -6.67 0.17 -5.74
CA GLU A 172 -6.65 1.48 -6.41
C GLU A 172 -6.79 2.67 -5.48
N TYR A 173 -7.18 2.44 -4.22
CA TYR A 173 -7.41 3.51 -3.26
C TYR A 173 -6.12 3.93 -2.55
N ASP A 174 -5.87 5.24 -2.53
CA ASP A 174 -4.72 5.85 -1.86
C ASP A 174 -4.73 5.55 -0.36
N HIS A 175 -3.70 4.83 0.10
CA HIS A 175 -3.50 4.41 1.48
C HIS A 175 -3.14 5.60 2.39
N ARG A 176 -4.14 6.40 2.77
CA ARG A 176 -3.96 7.34 3.87
C ARG A 176 -3.68 6.58 5.16
N THR A 177 -2.76 7.12 5.97
CA THR A 177 -2.40 6.51 7.24
C THR A 177 -3.60 6.49 8.17
N SER A 178 -4.14 5.31 8.45
CA SER A 178 -5.16 5.09 9.47
C SER A 178 -4.61 5.47 10.86
N TYR A 179 -5.46 6.03 11.71
CA TYR A 179 -5.07 6.42 13.07
C TYR A 179 -6.24 6.35 14.06
N ILE A 180 -5.90 6.37 15.35
CA ILE A 180 -6.83 6.58 16.45
C ILE A 180 -6.31 7.72 17.32
N GLU A 181 -7.21 8.61 17.70
CA GLU A 181 -6.95 9.74 18.58
C GLU A 181 -7.78 9.62 19.85
N PHE A 182 -7.15 9.94 20.98
CA PHE A 182 -7.81 10.06 22.27
C PHE A 182 -7.64 11.47 22.80
N TYR A 183 -8.72 12.03 23.35
CA TYR A 183 -8.74 13.37 23.92
C TYR A 183 -9.79 13.46 25.04
N TRP A 184 -9.75 14.57 25.77
CA TRP A 184 -10.64 14.82 26.90
C TRP A 184 -11.82 15.66 26.43
N PRO A 185 -13.04 15.43 26.95
CA PRO A 185 -14.16 16.31 26.66
C PRO A 185 -13.90 17.70 27.26
N ASP A 186 -13.70 18.69 26.39
CA ASP A 186 -13.42 20.09 26.78
C ASP A 186 -14.56 20.73 27.61
N GLU A 187 -15.79 20.22 27.49
CA GLU A 187 -17.01 20.85 28.01
C GLU A 187 -17.41 20.43 29.44
N LEU A 188 -16.76 19.44 30.03
CA LEU A 188 -17.18 18.85 31.33
C LEU A 188 -16.56 19.52 32.57
N GLY A 189 -15.99 20.71 32.42
CA GLY A 189 -15.95 21.74 33.47
C GLY A 189 -15.38 21.35 34.84
N GLU A 190 -14.63 20.26 34.96
CA GLU A 190 -13.91 19.85 36.17
C GLU A 190 -13.15 18.55 35.81
N ARG A 191 -11.88 18.39 36.20
CA ARG A 191 -11.04 17.19 35.96
C ARG A 191 -11.56 15.92 36.67
N ILE A 192 -12.85 15.86 36.98
CA ILE A 192 -13.38 15.01 38.05
C ILE A 192 -13.56 13.56 37.61
N ASN A 193 -13.65 13.25 36.32
CA ASN A 193 -13.72 11.86 35.88
C ASN A 193 -12.69 11.61 34.78
N LYS A 194 -11.99 10.47 34.81
CA LYS A 194 -11.00 10.00 33.81
C LYS A 194 -11.65 9.66 32.45
N GLN A 195 -12.68 10.41 32.08
CA GLN A 195 -13.49 10.23 30.89
C GLN A 195 -12.67 10.65 29.67
N THR A 196 -12.56 9.72 28.74
CA THR A 196 -11.80 9.85 27.50
C THR A 196 -12.79 9.71 26.35
N MET A 197 -12.62 10.55 25.34
CA MET A 197 -13.27 10.42 24.04
C MET A 197 -12.21 10.01 23.01
N GLY A 198 -12.65 9.52 21.87
CA GLY A 198 -11.75 9.25 20.77
C GLY A 198 -12.45 9.12 19.44
N HIS A 199 -11.65 9.21 18.38
CA HIS A 199 -12.08 8.98 17.02
C HIS A 199 -11.10 8.03 16.34
N ILE A 200 -11.64 7.14 15.52
CA ILE A 200 -10.86 6.27 14.66
C ILE A 200 -10.99 6.79 13.23
N TYR A 201 -9.87 6.87 12.53
CA TYR A 201 -9.81 7.12 11.11
C TYR A 201 -9.24 5.86 10.45
N ILE A 202 -10.12 5.00 9.93
CA ILE A 202 -9.70 3.76 9.25
C ILE A 202 -9.55 4.03 7.75
N ASP A 203 -10.55 4.67 7.17
CA ASP A 203 -10.68 5.02 5.75
C ASP A 203 -11.31 6.43 5.64
N PRO A 204 -11.12 7.19 4.54
CA PRO A 204 -11.84 8.45 4.31
C PRO A 204 -13.35 8.40 4.55
N ASN A 205 -13.98 7.25 4.34
CA ASN A 205 -15.41 7.04 4.52
C ASN A 205 -15.77 6.40 5.88
N ILE A 206 -14.78 6.00 6.68
CA ILE A 206 -14.95 5.23 7.92
C ILE A 206 -14.25 5.97 9.06
N THR A 207 -15.03 6.85 9.69
CA THR A 207 -14.57 7.69 10.81
C THR A 207 -15.46 7.55 12.05
N PRO A 208 -15.53 6.36 12.68
CA PRO A 208 -16.38 6.14 13.84
C PRO A 208 -15.90 6.94 15.06
N SER A 209 -16.86 7.53 15.77
CA SER A 209 -16.66 8.15 17.08
C SER A 209 -16.81 7.12 18.18
N LEU A 210 -15.95 7.20 19.19
CA LEU A 210 -16.03 6.36 20.37
C LEU A 210 -16.95 6.99 21.41
N GLU A 211 -17.76 6.16 22.06
CA GLU A 211 -18.47 6.56 23.26
C GLU A 211 -17.48 6.93 24.38
N VAL A 212 -17.94 7.76 25.31
CA VAL A 212 -17.14 8.16 26.47
C VAL A 212 -16.81 6.93 27.32
N PHE A 213 -15.52 6.72 27.58
CA PHE A 213 -15.03 5.58 28.37
C PHE A 213 -14.03 6.02 29.45
N GLU A 214 -13.79 5.14 30.43
CA GLU A 214 -12.75 5.35 31.43
C GLU A 214 -11.45 4.67 30.98
N ALA A 215 -10.42 5.48 30.74
CA ALA A 215 -9.13 4.95 30.33
C ALA A 215 -8.43 4.21 31.49
N PRO A 216 -7.71 3.10 31.20
CA PRO A 216 -6.85 2.45 32.18
C PRO A 216 -5.83 3.43 32.77
N GLU A 217 -5.60 3.36 34.08
CA GLU A 217 -4.61 4.24 34.72
C GLU A 217 -3.17 3.81 34.38
N TYR A 218 -2.97 2.53 34.11
CA TYR A 218 -1.66 1.94 33.83
C TYR A 218 -1.69 1.12 32.56
N ALA A 219 -0.57 1.11 31.85
CA ALA A 219 -0.39 0.25 30.70
C ALA A 219 -0.21 -1.22 31.12
N GLY A 220 -0.45 -2.14 30.19
CA GLY A 220 -0.37 -3.58 30.43
C GLY A 220 -1.55 -4.15 31.23
N GLN A 221 -2.58 -3.34 31.48
CA GLN A 221 -3.86 -3.80 32.02
C GLN A 221 -4.67 -4.59 30.98
N PRO A 222 -5.71 -5.34 31.40
CA PRO A 222 -6.64 -5.99 30.48
C PRO A 222 -7.25 -5.01 29.47
N SER A 223 -7.77 -5.57 28.37
CA SER A 223 -8.44 -4.78 27.35
C SER A 223 -9.65 -4.04 27.92
N VAL A 224 -9.90 -2.84 27.39
CA VAL A 224 -11.12 -2.06 27.66
C VAL A 224 -11.99 -2.12 26.42
N ASP A 225 -13.25 -2.51 26.62
CA ASP A 225 -14.26 -2.46 25.58
C ASP A 225 -14.87 -1.06 25.54
N ILE A 226 -14.90 -0.46 24.35
CA ILE A 226 -15.32 0.91 24.11
C ILE A 226 -16.45 0.87 23.08
N GLY A 227 -17.59 1.47 23.44
CA GLY A 227 -18.72 1.62 22.53
C GLY A 227 -18.39 2.50 21.34
N VAL A 228 -19.05 2.25 20.21
CA VAL A 228 -18.95 3.07 19.00
C VAL A 228 -20.29 3.75 18.78
N GLU A 229 -20.28 5.08 18.62
CA GLU A 229 -21.52 5.84 18.44
C GLU A 229 -22.29 5.35 17.20
N GLY A 230 -23.55 4.98 17.40
CA GLY A 230 -24.42 4.47 16.33
C GLY A 230 -24.22 3.00 15.96
N SER A 231 -23.45 2.25 16.74
CA SER A 231 -23.24 0.80 16.61
C SER A 231 -23.65 0.07 17.90
N ASP A 232 -24.19 -1.14 17.77
CA ASP A 232 -24.40 -2.04 18.91
C ASP A 232 -23.15 -2.85 19.27
N GLU A 233 -22.08 -2.71 18.49
CA GLU A 233 -20.80 -3.42 18.67
C GLU A 233 -19.73 -2.51 19.28
N ASN A 234 -18.87 -3.12 20.11
CA ASN A 234 -17.76 -2.44 20.77
C ASN A 234 -16.43 -2.76 20.07
N ILE A 235 -15.47 -1.86 20.19
CA ILE A 235 -14.06 -2.16 19.94
C ILE A 235 -13.37 -2.51 21.26
N SER A 236 -12.31 -3.31 21.20
CA SER A 236 -11.51 -3.65 22.39
C SER A 236 -10.11 -3.08 22.27
N VAL A 237 -9.65 -2.30 23.25
CA VAL A 237 -8.33 -1.65 23.23
C VAL A 237 -7.47 -2.13 24.40
N THR A 238 -6.26 -2.60 24.09
CA THR A 238 -5.23 -2.94 25.07
C THR A 238 -4.05 -2.00 24.92
N PHE A 239 -3.80 -1.16 25.94
CA PHE A 239 -2.62 -0.31 25.98
C PHE A 239 -1.41 -1.12 26.45
N ILE A 240 -0.44 -1.32 25.56
CA ILE A 240 0.78 -2.07 25.86
C ILE A 240 1.72 -1.20 26.69
N ASN A 241 1.93 0.04 26.27
CA ASN A 241 2.68 1.07 26.99
C ASN A 241 2.17 2.45 26.55
N GLN A 242 2.84 3.52 26.99
CA GLN A 242 2.50 4.90 26.62
C GLN A 242 2.51 5.19 25.11
N HIS A 243 3.16 4.33 24.32
CA HIS A 243 3.42 4.53 22.90
C HIS A 243 2.85 3.44 22.00
N LEU A 244 2.39 2.34 22.55
CA LEU A 244 1.94 1.16 21.80
C LEU A 244 0.59 0.69 22.32
N LEU A 245 -0.29 0.31 21.41
CA LEU A 245 -1.57 -0.33 21.72
C LEU A 245 -1.88 -1.47 20.76
N LYS A 246 -2.81 -2.33 21.17
CA LYS A 246 -3.53 -3.27 20.33
C LYS A 246 -5.00 -2.92 20.37
N MET A 247 -5.68 -3.09 19.25
CA MET A 247 -7.10 -2.81 19.11
C MET A 247 -7.75 -3.92 18.29
N ALA A 248 -8.88 -4.42 18.75
CA ALA A 248 -9.72 -5.34 18.00
C ALA A 248 -10.97 -4.59 17.53
N VAL A 249 -11.20 -4.58 16.22
CA VAL A 249 -12.31 -3.86 15.58
C VAL A 249 -13.19 -4.84 14.81
N PRO A 250 -14.49 -4.92 15.10
CA PRO A 250 -15.42 -5.75 14.34
C PRO A 250 -15.45 -5.37 12.86
N ARG A 251 -15.65 -6.37 11.99
CA ARG A 251 -15.75 -6.18 10.53
C ARG A 251 -16.86 -5.20 10.15
N SER A 252 -17.98 -5.20 10.87
CA SER A 252 -19.12 -4.30 10.61
C SER A 252 -18.72 -2.82 10.70
N ILE A 253 -17.75 -2.50 11.57
CA ILE A 253 -17.23 -1.15 11.81
C ILE A 253 -16.09 -0.84 10.83
N ALA A 254 -15.15 -1.77 10.65
CA ALA A 254 -13.97 -1.55 9.82
C ALA A 254 -14.23 -1.64 8.31
N CYS A 255 -15.25 -2.41 7.88
CA CYS A 255 -15.55 -2.69 6.48
C CYS A 255 -17.08 -2.80 6.27
N PRO A 256 -17.81 -1.67 6.20
CA PRO A 256 -19.28 -1.64 6.15
C PRO A 256 -19.90 -1.99 4.78
N LEU A 257 -19.10 -2.09 3.70
CA LEU A 257 -19.54 -2.56 2.37
C LEU A 257 -19.32 -4.08 2.25
N PRO A 258 -20.06 -4.80 1.38
CA PRO A 258 -19.99 -6.26 1.34
C PRO A 258 -18.52 -6.67 1.21
N PRO A 259 -17.95 -7.31 2.25
CA PRO A 259 -16.53 -7.53 2.32
C PRO A 259 -16.14 -8.64 1.33
N PRO A 260 -14.89 -8.66 0.85
CA PRO A 260 -14.38 -9.76 0.06
C PRO A 260 -14.64 -11.13 0.71
N PRO A 261 -14.78 -12.21 -0.09
CA PRO A 261 -14.83 -13.56 0.46
C PRO A 261 -13.57 -13.83 1.29
N ASN A 262 -13.75 -14.36 2.50
CA ASN A 262 -12.71 -14.61 3.52
C ASN A 262 -12.26 -13.41 4.37
N THR A 263 -12.95 -12.27 4.34
CA THR A 263 -12.64 -11.18 5.28
C THR A 263 -12.91 -11.58 6.74
N PRO A 264 -11.93 -11.44 7.65
CA PRO A 264 -12.08 -11.77 9.07
C PRO A 264 -13.27 -11.07 9.73
N GLU A 265 -13.95 -11.74 10.66
CA GLU A 265 -15.03 -11.12 11.45
C GLU A 265 -14.53 -10.02 12.40
N LEU A 266 -13.26 -10.12 12.80
CA LEU A 266 -12.59 -9.21 13.71
C LEU A 266 -11.22 -8.87 13.13
N PHE A 267 -10.91 -7.58 13.02
CA PHE A 267 -9.60 -7.10 12.62
C PHE A 267 -8.78 -6.73 13.83
N GLU A 268 -7.57 -7.27 13.91
CA GLU A 268 -6.58 -6.82 14.87
C GLU A 268 -5.75 -5.69 14.26
N PHE A 269 -5.71 -4.56 14.97
CA PHE A 269 -4.87 -3.43 14.68
C PHE A 269 -3.81 -3.28 15.78
N VAL A 270 -2.60 -2.90 15.38
CA VAL A 270 -1.58 -2.40 16.30
C VAL A 270 -1.43 -0.90 16.13
N GLY A 271 -1.30 -0.16 17.23
CA GLY A 271 -1.12 1.29 17.23
C GLY A 271 0.27 1.68 17.69
N ILE A 272 0.89 2.62 16.97
CA ILE A 272 2.18 3.22 17.34
C ILE A 272 1.99 4.73 17.45
N SER A 273 2.33 5.28 18.61
CA SER A 273 2.22 6.72 18.90
C SER A 273 3.02 7.53 17.88
N ARG A 274 2.34 8.50 17.25
CA ARG A 274 2.92 9.35 16.21
C ARG A 274 4.12 10.14 16.72
N HIS A 275 4.03 10.67 17.94
CA HIS A 275 5.14 11.37 18.59
C HIS A 275 6.35 10.47 18.82
N PHE A 276 6.12 9.24 19.29
CA PHE A 276 7.19 8.26 19.52
C PHE A 276 7.87 7.84 18.21
N LYS A 277 7.08 7.54 17.17
CA LYS A 277 7.56 7.20 15.84
C LYS A 277 8.45 8.31 15.27
N ASN A 278 7.95 9.55 15.27
CA ASN A 278 8.68 10.70 14.74
C ASN A 278 9.99 10.94 15.50
N LYS A 279 9.98 10.84 16.83
CA LYS A 279 11.18 11.01 17.66
C LYS A 279 12.24 9.97 17.31
N ARG A 280 11.85 8.70 17.19
CA ARG A 280 12.77 7.61 16.84
C ARG A 280 13.33 7.77 15.44
N THR A 281 12.51 8.08 14.45
CA THR A 281 12.95 8.32 13.07
C THR A 281 13.94 9.49 13.00
N ASN A 282 13.68 10.58 13.74
CA ASN A 282 14.60 11.72 13.79
C ASN A 282 15.93 11.36 14.46
N GLN A 283 15.90 10.56 15.53
CA GLN A 283 17.12 10.07 16.19
C GLN A 283 17.95 9.18 15.26
N GLU A 284 17.33 8.20 14.60
CA GLU A 284 18.01 7.31 13.64
C GLU A 284 18.61 8.10 12.47
N LYS A 285 17.90 9.12 11.97
CA LYS A 285 18.42 10.03 10.93
C LYS A 285 19.63 10.80 11.42
N GLN A 286 19.56 11.36 12.64
CA GLN A 286 20.67 12.11 13.24
C GLN A 286 21.90 11.21 13.46
N GLU A 287 21.72 9.98 13.96
CA GLU A 287 22.81 9.01 14.14
C GLU A 287 23.48 8.65 12.80
N ARG A 288 22.68 8.50 11.73
CA ARG A 288 23.18 8.22 10.38
C ARG A 288 23.98 9.38 9.82
N GLU A 289 23.48 10.61 9.97
CA GLU A 289 24.17 11.83 9.58
C GLU A 289 25.48 12.03 10.37
N GLU A 290 25.47 11.77 11.68
CA GLU A 290 26.67 11.81 12.51
C GLU A 290 27.68 10.73 12.13
N ALA A 291 27.23 9.51 11.83
CA ALA A 291 28.08 8.42 11.36
C ALA A 291 28.69 8.77 9.99
N GLU A 292 27.91 9.34 9.08
CA GLU A 292 28.40 9.79 7.77
C GLU A 292 29.39 10.96 7.91
N ALA A 293 29.10 11.93 8.77
CA ALA A 293 30.01 13.04 9.06
C ALA A 293 31.32 12.56 9.67
N LYS A 294 31.28 11.55 10.56
CA LYS A 294 32.49 10.90 11.10
C LYS A 294 33.26 10.19 9.99
N ARG A 295 32.60 9.48 9.07
CA ARG A 295 33.24 8.84 7.91
C ARG A 295 33.86 9.85 6.95
N ARG A 296 33.20 10.99 6.69
CA ARG A 296 33.75 12.09 5.88
C ARG A 296 34.98 12.70 6.52
N LYS A 297 34.93 13.04 7.82
CA LYS A 297 36.10 13.54 8.57
C LYS A 297 37.28 12.55 8.57
N GLN A 298 37.01 11.24 8.65
CA GLN A 298 38.06 10.22 8.54
C GLN A 298 38.65 10.14 7.12
N ARG A 299 37.85 10.35 6.07
CA ARG A 299 38.34 10.43 4.68
C ARG A 299 39.18 11.69 4.44
N ASP A 300 38.79 12.82 5.02
CA ASP A 300 39.51 14.09 4.87
C ASP A 300 40.80 14.15 5.70
N ASN A 301 40.84 13.44 6.84
CA ASN A 301 42.04 13.24 7.65
C ASN A 301 42.92 12.08 7.18
N SER A 302 42.50 11.31 6.16
CA SER A 302 43.43 10.44 5.46
C SER A 302 44.40 11.34 4.72
N PRO A 303 45.72 11.24 4.97
CA PRO A 303 46.69 11.96 4.16
C PRO A 303 46.35 11.68 2.69
N ARG A 304 46.17 12.72 1.88
CA ARG A 304 46.19 12.62 0.42
C ARG A 304 47.55 12.17 -0.12
N GLU A 305 48.41 11.59 0.73
CA GLU A 305 49.63 10.90 0.35
C GLU A 305 49.25 9.53 -0.21
N SER A 306 48.64 9.54 -1.40
CA SER A 306 48.71 8.40 -2.29
C SER A 306 50.20 8.10 -2.47
N TRP A 307 50.61 6.85 -2.26
CA TRP A 307 51.97 6.38 -2.53
C TRP A 307 52.47 6.77 -3.95
N PHE A 308 51.54 7.02 -4.88
CA PHE A 308 51.82 7.54 -6.22
C PHE A 308 52.22 9.02 -6.27
N GLU A 309 51.85 9.86 -5.30
CA GLU A 309 52.21 11.29 -5.27
C GLU A 309 53.59 11.55 -4.64
N MET A 310 54.07 10.68 -3.75
CA MET A 310 55.35 10.89 -3.07
C MET A 310 56.56 10.17 -3.70
N ASN A 311 56.35 9.08 -4.45
CA ASN A 311 57.46 8.25 -4.95
C ASN A 311 57.41 7.95 -6.46
N HIS A 312 56.64 8.71 -7.25
CA HIS A 312 56.81 8.65 -8.70
C HIS A 312 58.08 9.41 -9.10
N PRO A 313 58.97 8.83 -9.93
CA PRO A 313 60.20 9.48 -10.39
C PRO A 313 59.97 10.73 -11.28
N MET A 314 58.73 11.17 -11.46
CA MET A 314 58.34 12.38 -12.20
C MET A 314 57.93 13.55 -11.30
N GLY A 315 57.86 13.36 -9.97
CA GLY A 315 57.39 14.37 -9.02
C GLY A 315 58.42 15.43 -8.59
N SER A 316 59.71 15.27 -8.94
CA SER A 316 60.77 16.19 -8.45
C SER A 316 61.01 17.43 -9.31
N TRP A 317 60.19 17.72 -10.32
CA TRP A 317 60.46 18.81 -11.28
C TRP A 317 59.70 20.11 -11.00
N ALA A 318 58.88 20.19 -9.94
CA ALA A 318 58.05 21.36 -9.65
C ALA A 318 58.52 22.22 -8.47
N GLN A 319 59.76 22.07 -7.99
CA GLN A 319 60.31 22.89 -6.91
C GLN A 319 61.70 23.44 -7.24
N SER A 320 61.78 24.22 -8.32
CA SER A 320 62.83 25.24 -8.48
C SER A 320 62.58 26.08 -9.73
N SER A 321 61.88 27.20 -9.57
CA SER A 321 62.16 28.39 -10.37
C SER A 321 61.98 29.64 -9.51
N TRP A 322 62.88 30.58 -9.73
CA TRP A 322 63.10 31.85 -9.05
C TRP A 322 61.88 32.77 -8.98
#